data_AF-A0A0A9DGB8-F1
#
_entry.id   AF-A0A0A9DGB8-F1
#
_cell.length_a   1.000
_cell.length_b   1.000
_cell.length_c   1.000
_cell.angle_alpha   90.00
_cell.angle_beta   90.00
_cell.angle_gamma   90.00
#
_symmetry.space_group_name_H-M   'P 1'
#
loop_
_entity.id
_entity.type
_entity.pdbx_description
1 polymer ?
#
loop_
_entity_poly.entity_id
_entity_poly.type
_entity_poly.pdbx_seq_one_letter_code
_entity_poly.pdbx_strand_id
1 'polypeptide(L)'
;MTLKLWDVKMNSGPVATFQVHEYLRPKLCDLYENDSIFDKFECCQSGDGLRVATGSYSNIFRVFGCGTGSNDATTLESTRNPTR
;
A
#
# COMPACT_ATOMS: atom_id res chain seq x y z
N MET A 1 4.10 -6.55 4.39
CA MET A 1 2.69 -6.58 3.93
C MET A 1 2.60 -5.88 2.58
N THR A 2 1.89 -6.45 1.60
CA THR A 2 1.95 -6.06 0.18
C THR A 2 0.56 -5.74 -0.40
N LEU A 3 0.53 -4.89 -1.42
CA LEU A 3 -0.63 -4.70 -2.30
C LEU A 3 -0.37 -5.47 -3.60
N LYS A 4 -1.34 -6.25 -4.09
CA LYS A 4 -1.20 -7.05 -5.31
C LYS A 4 -2.29 -6.72 -6.32
N LEU A 5 -1.89 -6.49 -7.56
CA LEU A 5 -2.80 -6.31 -8.69
C LEU A 5 -2.91 -7.63 -9.46
N TRP A 6 -4.13 -8.06 -9.75
CA TRP A 6 -4.42 -9.31 -10.46
C TRP A 6 -5.17 -9.03 -11.75
N ASP A 7 -4.80 -9.75 -12.81
CA ASP A 7 -5.65 -9.93 -13.97
C ASP A 7 -6.50 -11.18 -13.72
N VAL A 8 -7.83 -11.02 -13.74
CA VAL A 8 -8.81 -12.09 -13.49
C VAL A 8 -8.67 -13.24 -14.48
N LYS A 9 -8.14 -13.01 -15.68
CA LYS A 9 -7.93 -14.05 -16.69
C LYS A 9 -6.57 -14.76 -16.53
N MET A 10 -5.67 -14.24 -15.69
CA MET A 10 -4.31 -14.75 -15.51
C MET A 10 -4.15 -15.41 -14.13
N ASN A 11 -4.19 -16.75 -14.11
CA ASN A 11 -4.12 -17.50 -12.85
C ASN A 11 -2.69 -17.79 -12.35
N SER A 12 -1.65 -17.44 -13.12
CA SER A 12 -0.26 -17.76 -12.77
C SER A 12 0.31 -16.89 -11.64
N GLY A 13 -0.26 -15.71 -11.40
CA GLY A 13 0.20 -14.81 -10.35
C GLY A 13 -0.29 -13.37 -10.53
N PRO A 14 0.08 -12.48 -9.58
CA PRO A 14 -0.25 -11.07 -9.70
C PRO A 14 0.54 -10.42 -10.85
N VAL A 15 -0.10 -9.49 -11.55
CA VAL A 15 0.51 -8.67 -12.59
C VAL A 15 1.54 -7.69 -11.99
N ALA A 16 1.25 -7.21 -10.77
CA ALA A 16 2.17 -6.36 -10.02
C ALA A 16 2.05 -6.59 -8.51
N THR A 17 3.16 -6.44 -7.79
CA THR A 17 3.23 -6.52 -6.32
C THR A 17 3.97 -5.31 -5.77
N PHE A 18 3.32 -4.56 -4.88
CA PHE A 18 3.85 -3.33 -4.30
C PHE A 18 4.16 -3.54 -2.81
N GLN A 19 5.37 -3.16 -2.40
CA GLN A 19 5.80 -3.22 -1.00
C GLN A 19 5.29 -1.98 -0.24
N VAL A 20 4.29 -2.17 0.63
CA VAL A 20 3.64 -1.06 1.34
C VAL A 20 4.32 -0.79 2.68
N HIS A 21 4.54 -1.85 3.45
CA HIS A 21 4.96 -1.78 4.85
C HIS A 21 6.37 -2.33 5.08
N GLU A 22 7.31 -2.06 4.17
CA GLU A 22 8.68 -2.56 4.29
C GLU A 22 9.36 -2.09 5.59
N TYR A 23 9.10 -0.83 5.97
CA TYR A 23 9.63 -0.19 7.17
C TYR A 23 9.11 -0.81 8.49
N LEU A 24 8.05 -1.62 8.44
CA LEU A 24 7.49 -2.28 9.61
C LEU A 24 8.10 -3.66 9.86
N ARG A 25 8.94 -4.19 8.96
CA ARG A 25 9.58 -5.50 9.14
C ARG A 25 10.29 -5.65 10.49
N PRO A 26 11.03 -4.66 11.00
CA PRO A 26 11.67 -4.77 12.32
C PRO A 26 10.68 -4.76 13.50
N LYS A 27 9.44 -4.31 13.29
CA LYS A 27 8.40 -4.13 14.32
C LYS A 27 7.33 -5.22 14.30
N LEU A 28 7.56 -6.32 13.59
CA LEU A 28 6.54 -7.37 13.42
C LEU A 28 6.15 -8.04 14.74
N CYS A 29 7.09 -8.23 15.67
CA CYS A 29 6.78 -8.76 17.00
C CYS A 29 5.85 -7.82 17.75
N ASP A 30 6.17 -6.52 17.80
CA ASP A 30 5.35 -5.51 18.47
C ASP A 30 3.95 -5.41 17.84
N LEU A 31 3.86 -5.46 16.52
CA LEU A 31 2.57 -5.43 15.81
C LEU A 31 1.73 -6.67 16.07
N TYR A 32 2.37 -7.83 16.27
CA TYR A 32 1.69 -9.06 16.63
C TYR A 32 1.21 -9.04 18.09
N GLU A 33 2.05 -8.60 19.03
CA GLU A 33 1.69 -8.50 20.45
C GLU A 33 0.55 -7.51 20.71
N ASN A 34 0.45 -6.44 19.90
CA ASN A 34 -0.62 -5.43 20.00
C ASN A 34 -1.81 -5.71 19.07
N ASP A 35 -1.90 -6.89 18.46
CA ASP A 35 -2.91 -7.31 17.47
C ASP A 35 -3.04 -6.41 16.22
N SER A 36 -2.25 -5.33 16.11
CA SER A 36 -2.28 -4.39 14.98
C SER A 36 -1.92 -5.07 13.66
N ILE A 37 -1.17 -6.19 13.69
CA ILE A 37 -0.87 -6.97 12.47
C ILE A 37 -2.12 -7.43 11.71
N PHE A 38 -3.27 -7.52 12.37
CA PHE A 38 -4.56 -7.90 11.79
C PHE A 38 -5.38 -6.72 11.23
N ASP A 39 -4.87 -5.50 11.35
CA ASP A 39 -5.51 -4.31 10.80
C ASP A 39 -5.71 -4.44 9.29
N LYS A 40 -6.89 -4.00 8.83
CA LYS A 40 -7.28 -4.05 7.42
C LYS A 40 -7.10 -2.68 6.79
N PHE A 41 -6.19 -2.62 5.82
CA PHE A 41 -6.01 -1.43 4.98
C PHE A 41 -6.81 -1.59 3.70
N GLU A 42 -7.60 -0.59 3.37
CA GLU A 42 -8.25 -0.50 2.08
C GLU A 42 -7.27 -0.06 1.00
N CYS A 43 -7.65 -0.32 -0.25
CA CYS A 43 -6.96 0.19 -1.43
C CYS A 43 -7.96 0.66 -2.48
N CYS A 44 -7.55 1.64 -3.27
CA CYS A 44 -8.32 2.15 -4.39
C CYS A 44 -7.45 2.33 -5.64
N GLN A 45 -8.09 2.41 -6.79
CA GLN A 45 -7.45 2.69 -8.07
C GLN A 45 -7.88 4.08 -8.55
N SER A 46 -6.98 4.81 -9.20
CA SER A 46 -7.32 6.07 -9.89
C SER A 46 -8.25 5.81 -11.06
N GLY A 47 -9.10 6.79 -11.41
CA GLY A 47 -10.08 6.63 -12.50
C GLY A 47 -9.47 6.39 -13.89
N ASP A 48 -8.21 6.80 -14.09
CA ASP A 48 -7.44 6.53 -15.32
C ASP A 48 -6.74 5.16 -15.30
N GLY A 49 -6.82 4.41 -14.20
CA GLY A 49 -6.18 3.11 -14.02
C GLY A 49 -4.67 3.15 -13.85
N LEU A 50 -4.04 4.33 -13.86
CA LEU A 50 -2.58 4.47 -13.86
C LEU A 50 -1.95 4.41 -12.48
N ARG A 51 -2.73 4.53 -11.40
CA ARG A 51 -2.25 4.55 -10.02
C ARG A 51 -3.13 3.74 -9.10
N VAL A 52 -2.53 3.23 -8.03
CA VAL A 52 -3.23 2.61 -6.91
C VAL A 52 -2.79 3.25 -5.60
N ALA A 53 -3.70 3.38 -4.64
CA ALA A 53 -3.39 3.93 -3.34
C ALA A 53 -3.84 2.99 -2.22
N THR A 54 -3.11 2.98 -1.11
CA THR A 54 -3.46 2.21 0.08
C THR A 54 -2.97 2.91 1.35
N GLY A 55 -3.72 2.74 2.43
CA GLY A 55 -3.37 3.26 3.74
C GLY A 55 -2.23 2.50 4.40
N SER A 56 -1.63 3.13 5.40
CA SER A 56 -0.58 2.62 6.26
C SER A 56 -0.72 3.22 7.67
N TYR A 57 0.09 2.76 8.61
CA TYR A 57 0.14 3.33 9.96
C TYR A 57 0.66 4.76 9.97
N SER A 58 0.42 5.47 11.09
CA SER A 58 0.88 6.85 11.32
C SER A 58 0.25 7.88 10.37
N ASN A 59 -1.01 7.69 9.97
CA ASN A 59 -1.74 8.54 9.02
C ASN A 59 -1.06 8.66 7.65
N ILE A 60 -0.21 7.69 7.30
CA ILE A 60 0.48 7.65 6.01
C ILE A 60 -0.39 6.85 5.04
N PHE A 61 -0.38 7.26 3.78
CA PHE A 61 -0.85 6.44 2.67
C PHE A 61 0.19 6.45 1.56
N ARG A 62 0.20 5.39 0.76
CA ARG A 62 1.14 5.20 -0.33
C ARG A 62 0.40 5.13 -1.65
N VAL A 63 0.91 5.84 -2.65
CA VAL A 63 0.41 5.84 -4.02
C VAL A 63 1.48 5.20 -4.91
N PHE A 64 1.08 4.21 -5.70
CA PHE A 64 1.96 3.48 -6.60
C PHE A 64 1.53 3.67 -8.05
N GLY A 65 2.49 3.79 -8.97
CA GLY A 65 2.24 3.69 -10.40
C GLY A 65 1.89 2.25 -10.82
N CYS A 66 0.90 2.10 -11.71
CA CYS A 66 0.44 0.82 -12.23
C CYS A 66 1.13 0.39 -13.54
N GLY A 67 2.01 1.24 -14.08
CA GLY A 67 2.75 0.96 -15.32
C GLY A 67 3.76 -0.18 -15.17
N THR A 68 3.98 -0.96 -16.23
CA THR A 68 4.98 -2.03 -16.27
C THR A 68 6.36 -1.49 -15.92
N GLY A 69 6.91 -1.89 -14.77
CA GLY A 69 8.24 -1.47 -14.30
C GLY A 69 8.26 -0.15 -13.51
N SER A 70 7.11 0.46 -13.22
CA SER A 70 7.06 1.63 -12.34
C SER A 70 7.32 1.22 -10.89
N ASN A 71 8.45 1.67 -10.35
CA ASN A 71 8.74 1.66 -8.91
C ASN A 71 8.29 2.97 -8.24
N ASP A 72 7.47 3.77 -8.92
CA ASP A 72 7.06 5.08 -8.45
C ASP A 72 6.11 4.88 -7.27
N ALA A 73 6.66 5.05 -6.07
CA ALA A 73 5.94 4.98 -4.81
C ALA A 73 6.02 6.33 -4.13
N THR A 74 4.92 7.09 -4.14
CA THR A 74 4.81 8.32 -3.37
C THR A 74 4.24 8.01 -2.00
N THR A 75 4.92 8.46 -0.94
CA THR A 75 4.43 8.36 0.43
C THR A 75 3.88 9.71 0.85
N LEU A 76 2.64 9.75 1.32
CA LEU A 76 1.93 10.96 1.68
C LEU A 76 1.37 10.81 3.11
N GLU A 77 1.36 11.90 3.87
CA GLU A 77 0.77 11.95 5.22
C GLU A 77 -0.55 12.71 5.15
N SER A 78 -1.59 12.17 5.78
CA SER A 78 -2.86 12.87 5.97
C SER A 78 -2.82 13.63 7.29
N THR A 79 -3.09 14.93 7.23
CA THR A 79 -3.19 15.80 8.40
C THR A 79 -4.50 16.59 8.35
N ARG A 80 -5.10 16.81 9.52
CA ARG A 80 -6.23 17.74 9.67
C ARG A 80 -5.78 19.20 9.79
N ASN A 81 -4.49 19.44 9.97
CA ASN A 81 -3.93 20.78 10.04
C ASN A 81 -3.58 21.27 8.63
N PRO A 82 -4.31 22.25 8.07
CA PRO A 82 -4.12 22.72 6.70
C PRO A 82 -2.80 23.47 6.46
N THR A 83 -2.05 23.79 7.51
CA THR A 83 -0.79 24.56 7.42
C THR A 83 0.47 23.73 7.70
N ARG A 84 0.38 22.40 7.71
CA ARG A 84 1.52 21.51 7.91
C ARG A 84 1.85 20.72 6.65
#